data_AF-A0A820KPH3-F1
#
_entry.id   AF-A0A820KPH3-F1
#
_cell.length_a   1.000
_cell.length_b   1.000
_cell.length_c   1.000
_cell.angle_alpha   90.00
_cell.angle_beta   90.00
_cell.angle_gamma   90.00
#
_symmetry.space_group_name_H-M   'P 1'
#
loop_
_entity.id
_entity.type
_entity.pdbx_description
1 polymer ?
#
loop_
_entity_poly.entity_id
_entity_poly.type
_entity_poly.pdbx_seq_one_letter_code
_entity_poly.pdbx_strand_id
1 'polypeptide(L)'
;MLHIDALNSIRSSEIINQIQREVFLADGYTSIMIYGEVDSSFIMNNIRTLIRALIAKNLCVNCILGMDYIIKYKLIINTVNRTITIGVKNYRLAIP
;
A
#
# COMPACT_ATOMS: atom_id res chain seq x y z
N MET A 1 -10.94 -11.60 4.59
CA MET A 1 -9.66 -11.84 5.29
C MET A 1 -8.54 -11.64 4.28
N LEU A 2 -7.86 -10.48 4.32
CA LEU A 2 -6.70 -10.21 3.46
C LEU A 2 -5.59 -11.18 3.88
N HIS A 3 -5.27 -12.15 3.02
CA HIS A 3 -4.20 -13.11 3.28
C HIS A 3 -2.86 -12.35 3.33
N ILE A 4 -2.14 -12.48 4.45
CA ILE A 4 -0.91 -11.77 4.80
C ILE A 4 0.31 -12.32 4.02
N ASP A 5 0.13 -12.70 2.75
CA ASP A 5 1.26 -13.08 1.90
C ASP A 5 2.08 -11.85 1.44
N ALA A 6 1.53 -10.65 1.63
CA ALA A 6 2.19 -9.37 1.35
C ALA A 6 3.45 -9.13 2.20
N LEU A 7 3.47 -9.58 3.46
CA LEU A 7 4.60 -9.33 4.37
C LEU A 7 5.80 -10.23 4.07
N ASN A 8 5.57 -11.44 3.56
CA ASN A 8 6.66 -12.33 3.17
C ASN A 8 7.39 -11.81 1.91
N SER A 9 6.67 -11.16 0.99
CA SER A 9 7.28 -10.52 -0.19
C SER A 9 8.23 -9.38 0.19
N ILE A 10 7.96 -8.64 1.27
CA ILE A 10 8.77 -7.48 1.67
C ILE A 10 10.10 -7.93 2.29
N ARG A 11 10.13 -9.10 2.95
CA ARG A 11 11.33 -9.62 3.63
C ARG A 11 12.47 -9.99 2.67
N SER A 12 12.18 -10.22 1.38
CA SER A 12 13.19 -10.50 0.35
C SER A 12 13.50 -9.30 -0.54
N SER A 13 12.79 -8.18 -0.39
CA SER A 13 12.98 -7.02 -1.26
C SER A 13 14.17 -6.19 -0.80
N GLU A 14 15.06 -5.88 -1.73
CA GLU A 14 16.18 -4.99 -1.48
C GLU A 14 15.68 -3.56 -1.19
N ILE A 15 16.15 -2.97 -0.09
CA ILE A 15 15.80 -1.58 0.25
C ILE A 15 16.55 -0.65 -0.70
N ILE A 16 15.80 0.08 -1.51
CA ILE A 16 16.30 1.09 -2.43
C ILE A 16 16.18 2.49 -1.82
N ASN A 17 16.97 3.46 -2.30
CA ASN A 17 16.91 4.87 -1.88
C ASN A 17 16.93 5.07 -0.34
N GLN A 18 17.97 4.58 0.33
CA GLN A 18 18.14 4.64 1.80
C GLN A 18 18.48 6.04 2.35
N ILE A 19 17.78 7.07 1.87
CA ILE A 19 17.94 8.44 2.36
C ILE A 19 16.86 8.67 3.40
N GLN A 20 17.29 8.85 4.65
CA GLN A 20 16.38 9.14 5.73
C GLN A 20 15.75 10.53 5.54
N ARG A 21 14.42 10.58 5.52
CA ARG A 21 13.68 11.85 5.38
C ARG A 21 12.40 11.82 6.19
N GLU A 22 11.96 12.99 6.61
CA GLU A 22 10.68 13.20 7.25
C GLU A 22 9.61 13.43 6.18
N VAL A 23 8.44 12.80 6.34
CA VAL A 23 7.27 13.05 5.51
C VAL A 23 6.07 13.32 6.40
N PHE A 24 5.17 14.18 5.94
CA PHE A 24 3.92 14.47 6.64
C PHE A 24 2.80 13.59 6.10
N LEU A 25 1.94 13.13 7.01
CA LEU A 25 0.70 12.46 6.67
C LEU A 25 -0.32 13.46 6.07
N ALA A 26 -1.45 12.91 5.62
CA ALA A 26 -2.52 13.68 5.00
C ALA A 26 -3.15 14.74 5.93
N ASP A 27 -2.91 14.68 7.25
CA ASP A 27 -3.34 15.69 8.20
C ASP A 27 -2.46 16.95 8.18
N GLY A 28 -1.26 16.88 7.61
CA GLY A 28 -0.30 17.98 7.56
C GLY A 28 0.42 18.25 8.89
N TYR A 29 0.13 17.50 9.95
CA TYR A 29 0.70 17.72 11.30
C TYR A 29 1.50 16.51 11.78
N THR A 30 1.06 15.30 11.45
CA THR A 30 1.74 14.09 11.88
C THR A 30 2.87 13.78 10.92
N SER A 31 4.09 13.74 11.43
CA SER A 31 5.27 13.35 10.66
C SER A 31 5.70 11.92 10.93
N ILE A 32 6.29 11.30 9.90
CA ILE A 32 6.83 9.95 9.97
C ILE A 32 8.23 9.94 9.35
N MET A 33 9.15 9.26 10.02
CA MET A 33 10.50 9.03 9.50
C MET A 33 10.49 7.88 8.47
N ILE A 34 10.86 8.21 7.24
CA ILE A 34 11.10 7.27 6.16
C ILE A 34 12.58 6.89 6.14
N TYR A 35 12.87 5.61 6.02
CA TYR A 35 14.23 5.04 6.02
C TYR A 35 14.68 4.57 4.64
N GLY A 36 13.75 4.46 3.71
CA GLY A 36 14.03 4.06 2.34
C GLY A 36 12.76 3.71 1.61
N GLU A 37 12.93 3.15 0.43
CA GLU A 37 11.86 2.73 -0.45
C GLU A 37 12.06 1.25 -0.80
N VAL A 38 10.99 0.58 -1.21
CA VAL A 38 11.04 -0.83 -1.60
C VAL A 38 10.05 -1.09 -2.71
N ASP A 39 10.50 -1.76 -3.77
CA ASP A 39 9.58 -2.28 -4.77
C ASP A 39 8.95 -3.56 -4.22
N SER A 40 7.62 -3.57 -4.11
CA SER A 40 6.85 -4.63 -3.48
C SER A 40 5.69 -5.05 -4.37
N SER A 41 5.36 -6.34 -4.32
CA SER A 41 4.17 -6.87 -4.98
C SER A 41 3.34 -7.66 -3.98
N PHE A 42 2.02 -7.49 -4.03
CA PHE A 42 1.11 -8.28 -3.21
C PHE A 42 -0.12 -8.68 -4.01
N ILE A 43 -0.84 -9.67 -3.48
CA ILE A 43 -2.05 -10.20 -4.11
C ILE A 43 -3.25 -9.72 -3.30
N MET A 44 -4.20 -9.08 -3.97
CA MET A 44 -5.46 -8.64 -3.40
C MET A 44 -6.61 -9.19 -4.24
N ASN A 45 -7.34 -10.17 -3.71
CA ASN A 45 -8.41 -10.89 -4.43
C ASN A 45 -7.97 -11.42 -5.81
N ASN A 46 -6.90 -12.23 -5.84
CA ASN A 46 -6.27 -12.79 -7.05
C ASN A 46 -5.70 -11.76 -8.04
N ILE A 47 -5.72 -10.47 -7.72
CA ILE A 47 -5.05 -9.45 -8.49
C ILE A 47 -3.65 -9.23 -7.91
N ARG A 48 -2.63 -9.44 -8.74
CA ARG A 48 -1.26 -9.03 -8.40
C ARG A 48 -1.10 -7.53 -8.63
N THR A 49 -0.74 -6.80 -7.58
CA THR A 49 -0.40 -5.37 -7.65
C THR A 49 1.09 -5.19 -7.39
N LEU A 50 1.66 -4.12 -7.96
CA LEU A 50 3.05 -3.74 -7.83
C LEU A 50 3.10 -2.28 -7.39
N ILE A 51 3.84 -2.00 -6.32
CA ILE A 51 3.97 -0.67 -5.73
C ILE A 51 5.43 -0.40 -5.39
N ARG A 52 5.77 0.90 -5.34
CA ARG A 52 6.96 1.37 -4.65
C ARG A 52 6.50 1.90 -3.29
N ALA A 53 6.84 1.19 -2.22
CA ALA A 53 6.42 1.52 -0.88
C ALA A 53 7.54 2.26 -0.13
N LEU A 54 7.15 3.19 0.75
CA LEU A 54 8.07 3.82 1.69
C LEU A 54 8.20 2.95 2.95
N ILE A 55 9.42 2.78 3.45
CA ILE A 55 9.69 2.06 4.70
C ILE A 55 9.73 3.07 5.84
N ALA A 56 8.81 2.91 6.79
CA ALA A 56 8.77 3.67 8.03
C ALA A 56 8.96 2.75 9.23
N LYS A 57 9.61 3.24 10.29
CA LYS A 57 9.61 2.58 11.61
C LYS A 57 8.45 3.10 12.45
N ASN A 58 8.02 2.28 13.41
CA ASN A 58 7.02 2.62 14.43
C ASN A 58 5.62 2.96 13.89
N LEU A 59 5.23 2.38 12.75
CA LEU A 59 3.83 2.38 12.34
C LEU A 59 3.01 1.46 13.27
N CYS A 60 1.83 1.92 13.69
CA CYS A 60 0.86 1.09 14.43
C CYS A 60 0.15 0.05 13.54
N VAL A 61 0.44 0.07 12.23
CA VAL A 61 -0.12 -0.83 11.22
C VAL A 61 1.01 -1.43 10.38
N ASN A 62 0.76 -2.57 9.74
CA ASN A 62 1.76 -3.22 8.89
C ASN A 62 2.01 -2.48 7.57
N CYS A 63 1.00 -1.80 7.03
CA CYS A 63 1.06 -1.10 5.75
C CYS A 63 0.01 0.00 5.71
N ILE A 64 0.35 1.11 5.05
CA ILE A 64 -0.59 2.19 4.70
C ILE A 64 -0.65 2.23 3.17
N LEU A 65 -1.86 2.07 2.63
CA LEU A 65 -2.10 2.29 1.21
C LEU A 65 -2.43 3.77 1.00
N GLY A 66 -1.50 4.49 0.39
CA GLY A 66 -1.66 5.91 0.10
C GLY A 66 -2.59 6.20 -1.07
N MET A 67 -2.79 7.50 -1.32
CA MET A 67 -3.56 7.99 -2.46
C MET A 67 -2.95 7.61 -3.81
N ASP A 68 -1.63 7.44 -3.86
CA ASP A 68 -0.90 6.95 -5.02
C ASP A 68 -1.38 5.56 -5.47
N TYR A 69 -1.57 4.64 -4.53
CA TYR A 69 -2.11 3.31 -4.81
C TYR A 69 -3.58 3.38 -5.27
N ILE A 70 -4.39 4.18 -4.58
CA ILE A 70 -5.81 4.37 -4.89
C ILE A 70 -5.98 4.89 -6.32
N ILE A 71 -5.18 5.88 -6.71
CA ILE A 71 -5.20 6.47 -8.06
C ILE A 71 -4.70 5.47 -9.09
N LYS A 72 -3.55 4.82 -8.84
CA LYS A 72 -2.90 3.89 -9.78
C LYS A 72 -3.81 2.75 -10.19
N TYR A 73 -4.55 2.18 -9.23
CA TYR A 73 -5.41 1.02 -9.44
C TYR A 73 -6.91 1.34 -9.47
N LYS A 74 -7.25 2.64 -9.56
CA LYS A 74 -8.64 3.13 -9.60
C LYS A 74 -9.51 2.48 -8.52
N LEU A 75 -9.02 2.46 -7.27
CA LEU A 75 -9.75 1.87 -6.16
C LEU A 75 -11.03 2.66 -5.89
N ILE A 76 -12.14 1.94 -5.75
CA ILE A 76 -13.41 2.49 -5.29
C ILE A 76 -13.66 1.91 -3.90
N ILE A 77 -13.73 2.77 -2.89
CA ILE A 77 -14.00 2.39 -1.51
C ILE A 77 -15.47 2.70 -1.24
N ASN A 78 -16.27 1.65 -1.02
CA ASN A 78 -17.66 1.79 -0.61
C ASN A 78 -17.74 1.58 0.91
N THR A 79 -17.89 2.68 1.65
CA THR A 79 -17.94 2.67 3.11
C THR A 79 -19.24 2.10 3.67
N VAL A 80 -20.35 2.21 2.91
CA VAL A 80 -21.67 1.68 3.31
C VAL A 80 -21.64 0.16 3.32
N ASN A 81 -21.14 -0.43 2.24
CA ASN A 81 -21.08 -1.88 2.08
C ASN A 81 -19.77 -2.48 2.60
N ARG A 82 -18.85 -1.64 3.08
CA ARG A 82 -17.50 -2.01 3.53
C ARG A 82 -16.69 -2.78 2.48
N THR A 83 -16.91 -2.47 1.20
CA THR A 83 -16.25 -3.14 0.10
C THR A 83 -15.23 -2.25 -0.59
N ILE A 84 -14.18 -2.88 -1.13
CA ILE A 84 -13.16 -2.22 -1.94
C ILE A 84 -13.22 -2.82 -3.33
N THR A 85 -13.33 -1.99 -4.36
CA THR A 85 -13.27 -2.45 -5.76
C THR A 85 -11.98 -1.99 -6.41
N ILE A 86 -11.23 -2.90 -7.04
CA ILE A 86 -10.03 -2.56 -7.80
C ILE A 86 -10.37 -2.49 -9.30
N GLY A 87 -9.98 -1.40 -9.96
CA GLY A 87 -10.09 -1.23 -11.41
C GLY A 87 -8.79 -1.63 -12.11
N VAL A 88 -8.63 -2.92 -12.40
CA VAL A 88 -7.51 -3.44 -13.22
C VAL A 88 -7.99 -3.58 -14.66
N LYS A 89 -7.10 -3.34 -15.65
CA LYS A 89 -7.41 -3.32 -17.10
C LYS A 89 -8.64 -4.17 -17.48
N ASN A 90 -9.72 -3.50 -17.86
CA ASN A 90 -11.02 -4.00 -18.35
C ASN A 90 -11.98 -4.68 -17.36
N TYR A 91 -11.71 -4.80 -16.06
CA TYR A 91 -12.67 -5.38 -15.10
C TYR A 91 -12.66 -4.68 -13.72
N ARG A 92 -13.84 -4.60 -13.10
CA ARG A 92 -14.03 -4.15 -11.71
C ARG A 92 -14.21 -5.38 -10.83
N LEU A 93 -13.33 -5.57 -9.86
CA LEU A 93 -13.40 -6.68 -8.89
C LEU A 93 -13.72 -6.13 -7.51
N ALA A 94 -14.91 -6.46 -7.00
CA ALA A 94 -15.34 -6.09 -5.65
C ALA A 94 -14.79 -7.07 -4.62
N ILE A 95 -14.26 -6.54 -3.53
CA ILE A 95 -13.66 -7.27 -2.42
C ILE A 95 -14.51 -7.00 -1.18
N PRO A 96 -15.12 -8.05 -0.58
CA PRO A 96 -15.88 -7.95 0.65
C PRO A 96 -15.00 -7.83 1.90
#